data_AF-A0A956D123-F1
#
_entry.id   AF-A0A956D123-F1
#
_cell.length_a   1.000
_cell.length_b   1.000
_cell.length_c   1.000
_cell.angle_alpha   90.00
_cell.angle_beta   90.00
_cell.angle_gamma   90.00
#
_symmetry.space_group_name_H-M   'P 1'
#
loop_
_entity.id
_entity.type
_entity.pdbx_description
1 polymer ?
#
loop_
_entity_poly.entity_id
_entity_poly.type
_entity_poly.pdbx_seq_one_letter_code
_entity_poly.pdbx_strand_id
1 'polypeptide(L)'
;MSTPSSAARPSILWLGLGAVTIALMLADLYMIFVYAPFEARMGIVQKIFYFHVPSAYCMYVGFGLCGIASAGYLIRRTERWDAFAVAGAEIGLLFVVIVLITGPIWGRKAWGVWWTWDPRLTTTMLAGMIFAAYVVLRSFGDAGEAERRFASALAIVGLFILPIIHYSVQRWRGTHPTVITSRGGGLAPEMTQTLLFSLLTFTFLVAWLIWTRVRHERMRQELVALEVEAAERGLLEDA
;
A
#
# COMPACT_ATOMS: atom_id res chain seq x y z
N MET A 1 17.01 23.99 27.64
CA MET A 1 16.33 24.42 26.40
C MET A 1 16.83 23.52 25.28
N SER A 2 16.19 22.35 25.10
CA SER A 2 16.52 21.43 24.01
C SER A 2 16.03 22.05 22.70
N THR A 3 16.91 22.16 21.71
CA THR A 3 16.56 22.55 20.34
C THR A 3 15.41 21.67 19.83
N PRO A 4 14.38 22.21 19.16
CA PRO A 4 13.34 21.39 18.57
C PRO A 4 13.97 20.32 17.67
N SER A 5 13.56 19.07 17.87
CA SER A 5 13.99 17.89 17.11
C SER A 5 13.97 18.18 15.62
N SER A 6 15.06 17.85 14.92
CA SER A 6 15.21 18.04 13.46
C SER A 6 14.16 17.30 12.63
N ALA A 7 13.35 16.45 13.28
CA ALA A 7 12.26 15.68 12.70
C ALA A 7 11.10 16.54 12.16
N ALA A 8 10.87 17.76 12.69
CA ALA A 8 9.67 18.55 12.36
C ALA A 8 9.69 19.20 10.96
N ARG A 9 10.86 19.43 10.35
CA ARG A 9 10.95 20.10 9.03
C ARG A 9 10.99 19.09 7.88
N PRO A 10 10.20 19.25 6.81
CA PRO A 10 10.28 18.38 5.65
C PRO A 10 11.68 18.49 5.05
N SER A 11 12.36 17.36 4.84
CA SER A 11 13.68 17.38 4.23
C SER A 11 13.54 17.77 2.75
N ILE A 12 14.57 18.41 2.20
CA ILE A 12 14.59 18.77 0.77
C ILE A 12 14.44 17.54 -0.14
N LEU A 13 14.94 16.38 0.32
CA LEU A 13 14.78 15.10 -0.37
C LEU A 13 13.31 14.63 -0.38
N TRP A 14 12.58 14.79 0.73
CA TRP A 14 11.16 14.44 0.79
C TRP A 14 10.32 15.35 -0.12
N LEU A 15 10.61 16.66 -0.12
CA LEU A 15 9.95 17.62 -1.01
C LEU A 15 10.27 17.34 -2.49
N GLY A 16 11.54 17.08 -2.81
CA GLY A 16 11.98 16.74 -4.15
C GLY A 16 11.32 15.46 -4.66
N LEU A 17 11.25 14.42 -3.82
CA LEU A 17 10.54 13.19 -4.15
C LEU A 17 9.05 13.46 -4.43
N GLY A 18 8.38 14.26 -3.59
CA GLY A 18 6.98 14.64 -3.80
C GLY A 18 6.75 15.38 -5.12
N ALA A 19 7.61 16.34 -5.45
CA ALA A 19 7.54 17.08 -6.72
C ALA A 19 7.73 16.16 -7.94
N VAL A 20 8.72 15.26 -7.88
CA VAL A 20 8.95 14.25 -8.93
C VAL A 20 7.74 13.34 -9.07
N THR A 21 7.19 12.83 -7.96
CA THR A 21 5.98 11.99 -7.97
C THR A 21 4.80 12.71 -8.63
N ILE A 22 4.55 13.98 -8.30
CA ILE A 22 3.48 14.77 -8.92
C ILE A 22 3.69 14.92 -10.43
N ALA A 23 4.91 15.24 -10.86
CA ALA A 23 5.23 15.35 -12.29
C ALA A 23 5.04 14.02 -13.04
N LEU A 24 5.47 12.91 -12.44
CA LEU A 24 5.27 11.57 -12.99
C LEU A 24 3.79 11.21 -13.07
N MET A 25 2.98 11.52 -12.05
CA MET A 25 1.54 11.28 -12.07
C MET A 25 0.84 12.04 -13.21
N LEU A 26 1.22 13.30 -13.44
CA LEU A 26 0.67 14.09 -14.55
C LEU A 26 1.07 13.50 -15.91
N ALA A 27 2.32 13.07 -16.05
CA ALA A 27 2.80 12.40 -17.26
C ALA A 27 2.10 11.04 -17.47
N ASP A 28 1.84 10.29 -16.41
CA ASP A 28 1.16 8.99 -16.45
C ASP A 28 -0.29 9.15 -16.90
N LEU A 29 -1.00 10.17 -16.39
CA LEU A 29 -2.35 10.51 -16.86
C LEU A 29 -2.37 10.84 -18.36
N TYR A 30 -1.38 11.60 -18.85
CA TYR A 30 -1.22 11.83 -20.29
C TYR A 30 -1.00 10.52 -21.04
N MET A 31 -0.10 9.65 -20.55
CA MET A 31 0.16 8.38 -21.21
C MET A 31 -1.07 7.47 -21.26
N ILE A 32 -1.84 7.42 -20.18
CA ILE A 32 -3.04 6.60 -20.06
C ILE A 32 -4.13 7.07 -21.04
N PHE A 33 -4.44 8.37 -21.06
CA PHE A 33 -5.60 8.89 -21.77
C PHE A 33 -5.32 9.38 -23.18
N VAL A 34 -4.08 9.76 -23.50
CA VAL A 34 -3.71 10.33 -24.80
C VAL A 34 -2.81 9.40 -25.60
N TYR A 35 -1.76 8.85 -24.98
CA TYR A 35 -0.76 8.05 -25.70
C TYR A 35 -1.24 6.61 -25.98
N ALA A 36 -1.71 5.90 -24.94
CA ALA A 36 -2.15 4.53 -25.10
C ALA A 36 -3.42 4.49 -25.98
N PRO A 37 -3.48 3.62 -27.01
CA PRO A 37 -4.69 3.46 -27.80
C PRO A 37 -5.81 2.81 -26.99
N PHE A 38 -7.04 2.87 -27.53
CA PHE A 38 -8.14 2.06 -27.00
C PHE A 38 -7.98 0.59 -27.40
N GLU A 39 -8.24 -0.31 -26.46
CA GLU A 39 -8.31 -1.74 -26.77
C GLU A 39 -9.62 -2.04 -27.52
N ALA A 40 -9.54 -2.88 -28.56
CA ALA A 40 -10.60 -3.06 -29.54
C ALA A 40 -11.92 -3.58 -28.95
N ARG A 41 -11.90 -4.37 -27.87
CA ARG A 41 -13.08 -4.98 -27.25
C ARG A 41 -13.56 -4.24 -26.01
N MET A 42 -12.63 -3.77 -25.19
CA MET A 42 -12.86 -3.16 -23.89
C MET A 42 -13.05 -1.64 -23.97
N GLY A 43 -12.50 -0.99 -25.00
CA GLY A 43 -12.58 0.46 -25.18
C GLY A 43 -12.00 1.23 -23.98
N ILE A 44 -12.68 2.28 -23.55
CA ILE A 44 -12.28 3.13 -22.41
C ILE A 44 -12.15 2.34 -21.09
N VAL A 45 -12.91 1.26 -20.91
CA VAL A 45 -12.88 0.46 -19.67
C VAL A 45 -11.51 -0.20 -19.47
N GLN A 46 -10.77 -0.47 -20.55
CA GLN A 46 -9.41 -0.99 -20.44
C GLN A 46 -8.50 -0.02 -19.68
N LYS A 47 -8.74 1.30 -19.71
CA LYS A 47 -7.87 2.27 -19.03
C LYS A 47 -7.79 2.07 -17.51
N ILE A 48 -8.81 1.47 -16.89
CA ILE A 48 -8.80 1.06 -15.47
C ILE A 48 -7.57 0.19 -15.16
N PHE A 49 -7.12 -0.60 -16.13
CA PHE A 49 -5.97 -1.50 -16.02
C PHE A 49 -4.70 -0.78 -15.54
N TYR A 50 -4.45 0.43 -16.03
CA TYR A 50 -3.27 1.23 -15.69
C TYR A 50 -3.29 1.79 -14.27
N PHE A 51 -4.44 1.79 -13.60
CA PHE A 51 -4.56 2.14 -12.19
C PHE A 51 -4.63 0.89 -11.31
N HIS A 52 -5.38 -0.13 -11.77
CA HIS A 52 -5.61 -1.37 -11.03
C HIS A 52 -4.32 -2.17 -10.81
N VAL A 53 -3.54 -2.40 -11.87
CA VAL A 53 -2.34 -3.24 -11.77
C VAL A 53 -1.26 -2.58 -10.90
N PRO A 54 -0.93 -1.28 -11.09
CA PRO A 54 0.00 -0.62 -10.19
C PRO A 54 -0.52 -0.51 -8.76
N SER A 55 -1.83 -0.36 -8.55
CA SER A 55 -2.42 -0.42 -7.19
C SER A 55 -2.24 -1.79 -6.55
N ALA A 56 -2.43 -2.88 -7.29
CA ALA A 56 -2.16 -4.23 -6.78
C ALA A 56 -0.68 -4.39 -6.39
N TYR A 57 0.24 -3.85 -7.20
CA TYR A 57 1.66 -3.80 -6.85
C TYR A 57 1.91 -3.01 -5.55
N CYS A 58 1.35 -1.81 -5.41
CA CYS A 58 1.50 -0.99 -4.20
C CYS A 58 0.90 -1.66 -2.95
N MET A 59 -0.22 -2.38 -3.10
CA MET A 59 -0.77 -3.22 -2.03
C MET A 59 0.25 -4.25 -1.56
N TYR A 60 0.91 -4.98 -2.48
CA TYR A 60 1.96 -5.94 -2.12
C TYR A 60 3.14 -5.27 -1.39
N VAL A 61 3.56 -4.09 -1.86
CA VAL A 61 4.64 -3.33 -1.21
C VAL A 61 4.24 -2.93 0.22
N GLY A 62 3.03 -2.36 0.40
CA GLY A 62 2.54 -1.93 1.71
C GLY A 62 2.36 -3.09 2.70
N PHE A 63 1.62 -4.12 2.31
CA PHE A 63 1.41 -5.30 3.16
C PHE A 63 2.68 -6.10 3.40
N GLY A 64 3.57 -6.20 2.41
CA GLY A 64 4.89 -6.80 2.56
C GLY A 64 5.74 -6.05 3.58
N LEU A 65 5.79 -4.71 3.48
CA LEU A 65 6.45 -3.86 4.44
C LEU A 65 5.85 -4.04 5.84
N CYS A 66 4.52 -4.08 5.96
CA CYS A 66 3.85 -4.28 7.24
C CYS A 66 4.29 -5.60 7.90
N GLY A 67 4.20 -6.71 7.18
CA GLY A 67 4.56 -8.02 7.71
C GLY A 67 6.03 -8.12 8.11
N ILE A 68 6.94 -7.63 7.26
CA ILE A 68 8.39 -7.63 7.53
C ILE A 68 8.71 -6.73 8.73
N ALA A 69 8.11 -5.54 8.79
CA ALA A 69 8.35 -4.61 9.88
C ALA A 69 7.76 -5.10 11.20
N SER A 70 6.60 -5.77 11.18
CA SER A 70 6.03 -6.45 12.34
C SER A 70 6.92 -7.58 12.86
N ALA A 71 7.53 -8.38 11.99
CA ALA A 71 8.54 -9.36 12.40
C ALA A 71 9.76 -8.68 13.01
N GLY A 72 10.25 -7.59 12.40
CA GLY A 72 11.33 -6.76 12.94
C GLY A 72 10.99 -6.18 14.31
N TYR A 73 9.74 -5.75 14.52
CA TYR A 73 9.25 -5.25 15.81
C TYR A 73 9.29 -6.33 16.88
N LEU A 74 8.84 -7.55 16.59
CA LEU A 74 8.88 -8.65 17.57
C LEU A 74 10.31 -9.03 17.99
N ILE A 75 11.29 -8.87 17.09
CA ILE A 75 12.71 -9.19 17.37
C ILE A 75 13.39 -8.05 18.14
N ARG A 76 13.21 -6.80 17.70
CA ARG A 76 13.99 -5.65 18.17
C ARG A 76 13.25 -4.74 19.13
N ARG A 77 11.91 -4.77 19.14
CA ARG A 77 11.01 -3.93 19.93
C ARG A 77 11.33 -2.44 19.85
N THR A 78 11.55 -1.91 18.64
CA THR A 78 11.80 -0.49 18.43
C THR A 78 10.64 0.20 17.75
N GLU A 79 10.38 1.44 18.15
CA GLU A 79 9.34 2.30 17.56
C GLU A 79 9.51 2.51 16.06
N ARG A 80 10.75 2.45 15.56
CA ARG A 80 11.02 2.54 14.13
C ARG A 80 10.38 1.38 13.35
N TRP A 81 10.49 0.16 13.85
CA TRP A 81 9.84 -1.00 13.22
C TRP A 81 8.32 -0.92 13.32
N ASP A 82 7.80 -0.47 14.46
CA ASP A 82 6.36 -0.21 14.64
C ASP A 82 5.84 0.82 13.64
N ALA A 83 6.57 1.92 13.44
CA ALA A 83 6.21 2.98 12.50
C ALA A 83 6.15 2.50 11.05
N PHE A 84 7.11 1.65 10.63
CA PHE A 84 7.06 1.02 9.30
C PHE A 84 5.89 0.04 9.18
N ALA A 85 5.55 -0.69 10.25
CA ALA A 85 4.45 -1.62 10.23
C ALA A 85 3.10 -0.91 10.04
N VAL A 86 2.85 0.13 10.85
CA VAL A 86 1.64 0.97 10.76
C VAL A 86 1.53 1.62 9.38
N ALA A 87 2.62 2.21 8.88
CA ALA A 87 2.62 2.82 7.55
C ALA A 87 2.36 1.80 6.42
N GLY A 88 2.98 0.63 6.50
CA GLY A 88 2.76 -0.44 5.53
C GLY A 88 1.30 -0.91 5.50
N ALA A 89 0.69 -1.08 6.69
CA ALA A 89 -0.69 -1.53 6.80
C ALA A 89 -1.68 -0.54 6.20
N GLU A 90 -1.59 0.74 6.57
CA GLU A 90 -2.53 1.76 6.10
C GLU A 90 -2.39 2.02 4.59
N ILE A 91 -1.15 2.12 4.08
CA ILE A 91 -0.91 2.33 2.66
C ILE A 91 -1.31 1.08 1.86
N GLY A 92 -1.00 -0.11 2.35
CA GLY A 92 -1.47 -1.35 1.73
C GLY A 92 -3.00 -1.45 1.70
N LEU A 93 -3.66 -1.02 2.79
CA LEU A 93 -5.12 -1.03 2.91
C LEU A 93 -5.78 -0.06 1.92
N LEU A 94 -5.20 1.13 1.75
CA LEU A 94 -5.61 2.09 0.72
C LEU A 94 -5.62 1.43 -0.66
N PHE A 95 -4.52 0.78 -1.04
CA PHE A 95 -4.38 0.19 -2.36
C PHE A 95 -5.20 -1.09 -2.56
N VAL A 96 -5.40 -1.94 -1.53
CA VAL A 96 -6.30 -3.10 -1.67
C VAL A 96 -7.73 -2.66 -1.86
N VAL A 97 -8.19 -1.58 -1.21
CA VAL A 97 -9.53 -1.03 -1.42
C VAL A 97 -9.70 -0.59 -2.88
N ILE A 98 -8.70 0.10 -3.44
CA ILE A 98 -8.70 0.47 -4.86
C ILE A 98 -8.81 -0.79 -5.74
N VAL A 99 -8.03 -1.83 -5.46
CA VAL A 99 -8.06 -3.10 -6.21
C VAL A 99 -9.42 -3.80 -6.11
N LEU A 100 -10.00 -3.87 -4.91
CA LEU A 100 -11.30 -4.52 -4.67
C LEU A 100 -12.49 -3.75 -5.27
N ILE A 101 -12.32 -2.46 -5.57
CA ILE A 101 -13.32 -1.66 -6.29
C ILE A 101 -13.10 -1.74 -7.81
N THR A 102 -11.88 -1.48 -8.26
CA THR A 102 -11.56 -1.38 -9.70
C THR A 102 -11.59 -2.74 -10.39
N GLY A 103 -11.26 -3.83 -9.68
CA GLY A 103 -11.30 -5.20 -10.20
C GLY A 103 -12.70 -5.61 -10.66
N PRO A 104 -13.73 -5.54 -9.80
CA PRO A 104 -15.12 -5.82 -10.18
C PRO A 104 -15.65 -4.97 -11.33
N ILE A 105 -15.32 -3.67 -11.35
CA ILE A 105 -15.72 -2.75 -12.43
C ILE A 105 -15.15 -3.21 -13.77
N TRP A 106 -13.87 -3.57 -13.80
CA TRP A 106 -13.24 -4.11 -15.00
C TRP A 106 -13.80 -5.49 -15.38
N GLY A 107 -14.00 -6.36 -14.39
CA GLY A 107 -14.54 -7.71 -14.55
C GLY A 107 -15.94 -7.74 -15.16
N ARG A 108 -16.82 -6.80 -14.77
CA ARG A 108 -18.16 -6.68 -15.33
C ARG A 108 -18.14 -6.52 -16.85
N LYS A 109 -17.18 -5.77 -17.40
CA LYS A 109 -17.02 -5.62 -18.86
C LYS A 109 -16.30 -6.81 -19.49
N ALA A 110 -15.29 -7.36 -18.82
CA ALA A 110 -14.45 -8.42 -19.38
C ALA A 110 -15.16 -9.78 -19.49
N TRP A 111 -15.91 -10.19 -18.47
CA TRP A 111 -16.55 -11.51 -18.39
C TRP A 111 -18.02 -11.47 -17.93
N GLY A 112 -18.62 -10.28 -17.85
CA GLY A 112 -20.07 -10.12 -17.61
C GLY A 112 -20.51 -10.24 -16.14
N VAL A 113 -19.62 -10.49 -15.19
CA VAL A 113 -19.95 -10.60 -13.75
C VAL A 113 -19.00 -9.76 -12.90
N TRP A 114 -19.49 -9.24 -11.77
CA TRP A 114 -18.70 -8.37 -10.88
C TRP A 114 -17.68 -9.16 -10.05
N TRP A 115 -17.96 -10.42 -9.72
CA TRP A 115 -17.13 -11.21 -8.84
C TRP A 115 -17.27 -12.70 -9.15
N THR A 116 -16.15 -13.41 -9.22
CA THR A 116 -16.08 -14.84 -9.61
C THR A 116 -15.72 -15.78 -8.47
N TRP A 117 -15.50 -15.26 -7.25
CA TRP A 117 -15.06 -16.03 -6.07
C TRP A 117 -13.82 -16.92 -6.32
N ASP A 118 -13.06 -16.67 -7.39
CA ASP A 118 -11.88 -17.44 -7.68
C ASP A 118 -10.82 -17.22 -6.59
N PRO A 119 -9.86 -18.15 -6.47
CA PRO A 119 -8.91 -18.10 -5.38
C PRO A 119 -8.15 -16.78 -5.26
N ARG A 120 -7.87 -16.07 -6.37
CA ARG A 120 -7.14 -14.80 -6.35
C ARG A 120 -7.97 -13.70 -5.72
N LEU A 121 -9.20 -13.55 -6.20
CA LEU A 121 -10.15 -12.56 -5.70
C LEU A 121 -10.44 -12.79 -4.21
N THR A 122 -10.72 -14.05 -3.85
CA THR A 122 -11.02 -14.44 -2.47
C THR A 122 -9.82 -14.23 -1.54
N THR A 123 -8.60 -14.60 -1.94
CA THR A 123 -7.40 -14.41 -1.11
C THR A 123 -6.98 -12.93 -1.01
N THR A 124 -7.21 -12.13 -2.05
CA THR A 124 -6.98 -10.67 -2.01
C THR A 124 -7.96 -10.00 -1.05
N MET A 125 -9.24 -10.38 -1.08
CA MET A 125 -10.24 -9.93 -0.13
C MET A 125 -9.87 -10.32 1.31
N LEU A 126 -9.43 -11.56 1.52
CA LEU A 126 -8.97 -12.05 2.83
C LEU A 126 -7.77 -11.26 3.35
N ALA A 127 -6.76 -11.00 2.52
CA ALA A 127 -5.65 -10.14 2.88
C ALA A 127 -6.13 -8.74 3.28
N GLY A 128 -7.04 -8.14 2.50
CA GLY A 128 -7.63 -6.84 2.83
C GLY A 128 -8.33 -6.83 4.19
N MET A 129 -9.10 -7.88 4.52
CA MET A 129 -9.75 -8.00 5.83
C MET A 129 -8.75 -8.14 6.99
N ILE A 130 -7.69 -8.91 6.80
CA ILE A 130 -6.64 -9.09 7.83
C ILE A 130 -5.92 -7.78 8.12
N PHE A 131 -5.53 -7.03 7.08
CA PHE A 131 -4.87 -5.75 7.29
C PHE A 131 -5.84 -4.64 7.72
N ALA A 132 -7.12 -4.72 7.37
CA ALA A 132 -8.14 -3.86 7.97
C ALA A 132 -8.27 -4.12 9.48
N ALA A 133 -8.30 -5.39 9.89
CA ALA A 133 -8.30 -5.76 11.30
C ALA A 133 -7.03 -5.30 12.02
N TYR A 134 -5.85 -5.36 11.36
CA TYR A 134 -4.63 -4.74 11.88
C TYR A 134 -4.83 -3.25 12.13
N VAL A 135 -5.28 -2.48 11.14
CA VAL A 135 -5.44 -1.01 11.28
C VAL A 135 -6.46 -0.67 12.37
N VAL A 136 -7.57 -1.38 12.43
CA VAL A 136 -8.59 -1.21 13.48
C VAL A 136 -7.99 -1.48 14.86
N LEU A 137 -7.25 -2.59 15.02
CA LEU A 137 -6.58 -2.93 16.27
C LEU A 137 -5.61 -1.83 16.70
N ARG A 138 -4.86 -1.25 15.76
CA ARG A 138 -3.91 -0.15 15.98
C ARG A 138 -4.54 1.23 16.22
N SER A 139 -5.84 1.37 15.95
CA SER A 139 -6.53 2.66 16.02
C SER A 139 -7.18 2.93 17.38
N PHE A 140 -7.38 1.91 18.21
CA PHE A 140 -7.87 2.10 19.57
C PHE A 140 -6.74 2.71 20.41
N GLY A 141 -7.03 3.85 21.04
CA GLY A 141 -6.04 4.70 21.70
C GLY A 141 -5.26 3.97 22.79
N ASP A 142 -3.98 4.30 22.90
CA ASP A 142 -2.98 3.70 23.80
C ASP A 142 -2.62 2.25 23.48
N ALA A 143 -2.16 2.06 22.25
CA ALA A 143 -1.56 0.84 21.77
C ALA A 143 -0.34 0.39 22.59
N GLY A 144 -0.62 -0.22 23.73
CA GLY A 144 0.35 -0.82 24.63
C GLY A 144 1.07 -1.98 23.97
N GLU A 145 2.10 -2.49 24.66
CA GLU A 145 2.98 -3.53 24.13
C GLU A 145 2.20 -4.81 23.74
N ALA A 146 1.13 -5.16 24.47
CA ALA A 146 0.29 -6.30 24.12
C ALA A 146 -0.36 -6.14 22.74
N GLU A 147 -0.98 -4.98 22.47
CA GLU A 147 -1.64 -4.69 21.21
C GLU A 147 -0.64 -4.69 20.04
N ARG A 148 0.51 -4.04 20.21
CA ARG A 148 1.60 -4.04 19.20
C ARG A 148 2.02 -5.46 18.81
N ARG A 149 2.09 -6.36 19.79
CA ARG A 149 2.44 -7.77 19.57
C ARG A 149 1.34 -8.55 18.88
N PHE A 150 0.07 -8.39 19.28
CA PHE A 150 -1.06 -9.03 18.62
C PHE A 150 -1.21 -8.55 17.17
N ALA A 151 -1.13 -7.25 16.94
CA ALA A 151 -1.13 -6.67 15.61
C ALA A 151 0.04 -7.21 14.76
N SER A 152 1.24 -7.30 15.34
CA SER A 152 2.40 -7.85 14.65
C SER A 152 2.23 -9.31 14.26
N ALA A 153 1.64 -10.14 15.12
CA ALA A 153 1.32 -11.53 14.80
C ALA A 153 0.30 -11.61 13.65
N LEU A 154 -0.74 -10.78 13.69
CA LEU A 154 -1.75 -10.72 12.63
C LEU A 154 -1.15 -10.30 11.27
N ALA A 155 -0.27 -9.31 11.27
CA ALA A 155 0.43 -8.87 10.05
C ALA A 155 1.33 -9.95 9.46
N ILE A 156 1.98 -10.77 10.29
CA ILE A 156 2.79 -11.91 9.82
C ILE A 156 1.89 -12.97 9.17
N VAL A 157 0.71 -13.25 9.73
CA VAL A 157 -0.27 -14.14 9.07
C VAL A 157 -0.68 -13.56 7.71
N GLY A 158 -0.98 -12.26 7.64
CA GLY A 158 -1.29 -11.56 6.39
C GLY A 158 -0.15 -11.61 5.36
N LEU A 159 1.10 -11.53 5.80
CA LEU A 159 2.28 -11.63 4.94
C LEU A 159 2.33 -12.96 4.18
N PHE A 160 2.01 -14.07 4.83
CA PHE A 160 1.99 -15.39 4.19
C PHE A 160 0.84 -15.56 3.19
N ILE A 161 -0.20 -14.73 3.26
CA ILE A 161 -1.28 -14.73 2.26
C ILE A 161 -0.81 -14.09 0.95
N LEU A 162 0.14 -13.16 0.97
CA LEU A 162 0.63 -12.51 -0.24
C LEU A 162 1.22 -13.50 -1.27
N PRO A 163 2.13 -14.43 -0.90
CA PRO A 163 2.55 -15.50 -1.79
C PRO A 163 1.41 -16.39 -2.30
N ILE A 164 0.37 -16.64 -1.49
CA ILE A 164 -0.79 -17.44 -1.90
C ILE A 164 -1.57 -16.72 -2.99
N ILE A 165 -1.80 -15.41 -2.86
CA ILE A 165 -2.42 -14.59 -3.92
C ILE A 165 -1.56 -14.68 -5.19
N HIS A 166 -0.23 -14.55 -5.09
CA HIS A 166 0.63 -14.63 -6.27
C HIS A 166 0.64 -16.02 -6.92
N TYR A 167 0.67 -17.08 -6.12
CA TYR A 167 0.59 -18.46 -6.59
C TYR A 167 -0.75 -18.75 -7.27
N SER A 168 -1.86 -18.20 -6.72
CA SER A 168 -3.19 -18.32 -7.30
C SER A 168 -3.24 -17.82 -8.73
N VAL A 169 -2.45 -16.80 -9.05
CA VAL A 169 -2.37 -16.19 -10.38
C VAL A 169 -1.78 -17.14 -11.41
N GLN A 170 -0.75 -17.88 -11.02
CA GLN A 170 0.06 -18.68 -11.94
C GLN A 170 -0.46 -20.12 -12.10
N ARG A 171 -0.97 -20.72 -11.02
CA ARG A 171 -1.24 -22.17 -10.98
C ARG A 171 -2.71 -22.53 -10.85
N TRP A 172 -3.57 -21.63 -10.38
CA TRP A 172 -5.01 -21.92 -10.29
C TRP A 172 -5.72 -21.31 -11.49
N ARG A 173 -6.45 -22.16 -12.23
CA ARG A 173 -7.26 -21.75 -13.39
C ARG A 173 -8.33 -20.77 -12.90
N GLY A 174 -8.20 -19.51 -13.30
CA GLY A 174 -9.17 -18.46 -13.02
C GLY A 174 -9.47 -17.64 -14.28
N THR A 175 -10.48 -16.79 -14.20
CA THR A 175 -10.89 -15.87 -15.28
C THR A 175 -9.88 -14.72 -15.50
N HIS A 176 -8.98 -14.50 -14.54
CA HIS A 176 -8.09 -13.35 -14.57
C HIS A 176 -6.89 -13.56 -15.52
N PRO A 177 -6.70 -12.67 -16.51
CA PRO A 177 -5.64 -12.81 -17.50
C PRO A 177 -4.24 -12.66 -16.88
N THR A 178 -3.27 -13.35 -17.46
CA THR A 178 -1.83 -13.18 -17.20
C THR A 178 -1.27 -12.21 -18.23
N VAL A 179 -0.98 -10.97 -17.81
CA VAL A 179 -0.60 -9.90 -18.74
C VAL A 179 0.91 -9.85 -18.99
N ILE A 180 1.72 -10.25 -18.01
CA ILE A 180 3.17 -10.38 -18.15
C ILE A 180 3.49 -11.87 -18.19
N THR A 181 3.76 -12.40 -19.39
CA THR A 181 4.27 -13.75 -19.57
C THR A 181 5.68 -13.68 -20.16
N SER A 182 6.48 -14.73 -19.93
CA SER A 182 7.85 -14.87 -20.44
C SER A 182 7.95 -14.89 -21.98
N ARG A 183 6.82 -14.86 -22.69
CA ARG A 183 6.74 -14.83 -24.17
C ARG A 183 6.22 -13.51 -24.74
N GLY A 184 6.06 -12.48 -23.91
CA GLY A 184 5.43 -11.21 -24.29
C GLY A 184 3.90 -11.32 -24.19
N GLY A 185 3.31 -10.48 -23.35
CA GLY A 185 1.85 -10.36 -23.28
C GLY A 185 1.31 -9.74 -24.56
N GLY A 186 0.12 -10.17 -24.99
CA GLY A 186 -0.55 -9.68 -26.22
C GLY A 186 -1.04 -8.23 -26.17
N LEU A 187 -0.33 -7.35 -25.47
CA LEU A 187 -0.55 -5.90 -25.48
C LEU A 187 0.26 -5.24 -26.59
N ALA A 188 -0.32 -4.22 -27.21
CA ALA A 188 0.40 -3.35 -28.13
C ALA A 188 1.61 -2.69 -27.42
N PRO A 189 2.69 -2.34 -28.14
CA PRO A 189 3.86 -1.70 -27.55
C PRO A 189 3.54 -0.47 -26.70
N GLU A 190 2.65 0.40 -27.19
CA GLU A 190 2.23 1.64 -26.53
C GLU A 190 1.50 1.36 -25.21
N MET A 191 0.69 0.30 -25.18
CA MET A 191 -0.01 -0.13 -23.97
C MET A 191 0.97 -0.71 -22.93
N THR A 192 1.97 -1.46 -23.39
CA THR A 192 3.00 -2.02 -22.51
C THR A 192 3.87 -0.92 -21.91
N GLN A 193 4.31 0.04 -22.73
CA GLN A 193 5.08 1.20 -22.28
C GLN A 193 4.30 2.01 -21.23
N THR A 194 3.01 2.25 -21.48
CA THR A 194 2.14 2.94 -20.52
C THR A 194 2.04 2.15 -19.22
N LEU A 195 1.83 0.83 -19.27
CA LEU A 195 1.79 0.00 -18.06
C LEU A 195 3.10 0.07 -17.25
N LEU A 196 4.25 -0.03 -17.92
CA LEU A 196 5.55 0.05 -17.25
C LEU A 196 5.79 1.43 -16.65
N PHE A 197 5.36 2.49 -17.34
CA PHE A 197 5.43 3.86 -16.84
C PHE A 197 4.50 4.06 -15.63
N SER A 198 3.29 3.51 -15.64
CA SER A 198 2.39 3.55 -14.49
C SER A 198 2.97 2.78 -13.29
N LEU A 199 3.59 1.61 -13.51
CA LEU A 199 4.28 0.86 -12.45
C LEU A 199 5.45 1.66 -11.85
N LEU A 200 6.25 2.31 -12.69
CA LEU A 200 7.32 3.21 -12.23
C LEU A 200 6.72 4.36 -11.41
N THR A 201 5.74 5.07 -11.94
CA THR A 201 5.08 6.20 -11.28
C THR A 201 4.50 5.82 -9.92
N PHE A 202 3.81 4.69 -9.84
CA PHE A 202 3.24 4.18 -8.60
C PHE A 202 4.31 3.69 -7.60
N THR A 203 5.50 3.31 -8.08
CA THR A 203 6.66 3.03 -7.20
C THR A 203 7.12 4.29 -6.47
N PHE A 204 7.20 5.43 -7.19
CA PHE A 204 7.48 6.73 -6.59
C PHE A 204 6.35 7.16 -5.64
N LEU A 205 5.09 6.96 -6.05
CA LEU A 205 3.93 7.26 -5.22
C LEU A 205 3.93 6.49 -3.90
N VAL A 206 4.05 5.16 -3.95
CA VAL A 206 4.02 4.33 -2.73
C VAL A 206 5.21 4.60 -1.83
N ALA A 207 6.40 4.84 -2.40
CA ALA A 207 7.59 5.21 -1.62
C ALA A 207 7.39 6.55 -0.89
N TRP A 208 6.82 7.55 -1.57
CA TRP A 208 6.55 8.86 -0.98
C TRP A 208 5.45 8.79 0.08
N LEU A 209 4.37 8.05 -0.16
CA LEU A 209 3.29 7.84 0.81
C LEU A 209 3.78 7.11 2.06
N ILE A 210 4.54 6.02 1.90
CA ILE A 210 5.14 5.28 3.03
C ILE A 210 6.07 6.19 3.82
N TRP A 211 6.98 6.92 3.16
CA TRP A 211 7.89 7.82 3.87
C TRP A 211 7.11 8.87 4.66
N THR A 212 6.10 9.48 4.04
CA THR A 212 5.24 10.47 4.69
C THR A 212 4.55 9.87 5.92
N ARG A 213 3.98 8.67 5.80
CA ARG A 213 3.24 8.03 6.90
C ARG A 213 4.15 7.57 8.04
N VAL A 214 5.34 7.05 7.73
CA VAL A 214 6.36 6.69 8.73
C VAL A 214 6.81 7.94 9.49
N ARG A 215 7.07 9.03 8.78
CA ARG A 215 7.42 10.32 9.41
C ARG A 215 6.30 10.77 10.35
N HIS A 216 5.05 10.71 9.90
CA HIS A 216 3.90 11.05 10.72
C HIS A 216 3.80 10.19 11.97
N GLU A 217 3.99 8.88 11.84
CA GLU A 217 3.93 7.95 12.98
C GLU A 217 5.03 8.22 13.99
N ARG A 218 6.25 8.48 13.52
CA ARG A 218 7.37 8.79 14.41
C ARG A 218 7.18 10.09 15.17
N MET A 219 6.63 11.12 14.53
CA MET A 219 6.30 12.38 15.22
C MET A 219 5.21 12.15 16.27
N ARG A 220 4.22 11.29 15.98
CA ARG A 220 3.18 10.91 16.95
C ARG A 220 3.76 10.15 18.15
N GLN A 221 4.64 9.18 17.91
CA GLN A 221 5.32 8.43 18.96
C GLN A 221 6.21 9.34 19.84
N GLU A 222 6.95 10.27 19.23
CA GLU A 222 7.77 11.26 19.94
C GLU A 222 6.91 12.20 20.79
N LEU A 223 5.76 12.66 20.27
CA LEU A 223 4.82 13.47 21.03
C LEU A 223 4.31 12.73 22.27
N VAL A 224 3.85 11.48 22.11
CA VAL A 224 3.36 10.65 23.24
C VAL A 224 4.45 10.43 24.29
N ALA A 225 5.70 10.18 23.86
CA ALA A 225 6.81 10.01 24.80
C ALA A 225 7.10 11.28 25.60
N LEU A 226 7.04 12.45 24.95
CA LEU A 226 7.22 13.75 25.61
C LEU A 226 6.05 14.10 26.55
N GLU A 227 4.82 13.74 26.19
CA GLU A 227 3.64 13.90 27.06
C GLU A 227 3.78 13.07 28.34
N VAL A 228 4.22 11.81 28.23
CA VAL A 228 4.51 10.96 29.40
C VAL A 228 5.63 11.56 30.25
N GLU A 229 6.73 12.02 29.65
CA GLU A 229 7.83 12.66 30.39
C GLU A 229 7.39 13.97 31.07
N ALA A 230 6.52 14.75 30.43
CA ALA A 230 5.96 15.96 31.02
C ALA A 230 5.02 15.64 32.19
N ALA A 231 4.19 14.60 32.07
CA ALA A 231 3.33 14.11 33.16
C ALA A 231 4.16 13.66 34.36
N GLU A 232 5.22 12.86 34.14
CA GLU A 232 6.11 12.37 35.20
C GLU A 232 6.84 13.51 35.93
N ARG A 233 7.06 14.64 35.25
CA ARG A 233 7.67 15.85 35.82
C ARG A 233 6.66 16.82 36.45
N GLY A 234 5.38 16.47 36.50
CA GLY A 234 4.31 17.33 37.02
C GLY A 234 4.05 18.58 36.16
N LEU A 235 4.52 18.60 34.91
CA LEU A 235 4.35 19.75 34.00
C LEU A 235 2.97 19.81 33.35
N LEU A 236 2.15 18.75 33.52
CA LEU A 236 0.80 18.63 32.96
C LEU A 236 -0.31 18.77 34.02
N GLU A 237 0.01 19.22 35.24
CA GLU A 237 -0.98 19.34 36.33
C GLU A 237 -1.95 20.54 36.22
N ASP A 238 -1.80 21.43 35.22
CA ASP A 238 -2.57 22.68 35.11
C ASP A 238 -3.33 22.88 33.76
N ALA A 239 -4.03 21.85 33.24
CA ALA A 239 -4.91 22.01 32.06
C ALA A 239 -6.32 21.45 32.27
#